data_AF-A0A818RYI8-F1
#
_entry.id   AF-A0A818RYI8-F1
#
_cell.length_a   1.000
_cell.length_b   1.000
_cell.length_c   1.000
_cell.angle_alpha   90.00
_cell.angle_beta   90.00
_cell.angle_gamma   90.00
#
_symmetry.space_group_name_H-M   'P 1'
#
loop_
_entity.id
_entity.type
_entity.pdbx_description
1 polymer ?
#
loop_
_entity_poly.entity_id
_entity_poly.type
_entity_poly.pdbx_seq_one_letter_code
_entity_poly.pdbx_strand_id
1 'polypeptide(L)'
;MVFCLLSARQEDYKNVSEDIDSVMEKAILYFSITRWVLLGKVIDRILVLSSSLSKVKFNFVLYLCENIFDRFLTFFQREEPLIHLLYFELNDLCRNVLLSFLKSDSVQQKSGQDLLNINFEQSALWITDKEIKIGRFDCEQTRKLISSLNFDEKKSFYQDVRKIYITIANYLKKNLPLNNMLLRDLQVLDHSSRTDRSSENEWALYSVELVDRSWYIKDEYVDSNGNNQIKYHSIDYYWNNVFSILTKNGISKYPTLTKLIKNVLIITHDNADVERGFSINSNILRENRSSLSESSINGLRLVYDKVKLFGSGSAHKVT
;
A
#
# COMPACT_ATOMS: atom_id res chain seq x y z
N MET A 1 2.00 34.28 -27.17
CA MET A 1 1.09 34.01 -26.04
C MET A 1 1.97 33.77 -24.82
N VAL A 2 1.71 34.50 -23.74
CA VAL A 2 2.70 35.02 -22.78
C VAL A 2 3.55 33.94 -22.09
N PHE A 3 4.87 34.02 -22.31
CA PHE A 3 5.91 33.34 -21.55
C PHE A 3 6.01 33.94 -20.15
N CYS A 4 5.93 33.11 -19.11
CA CYS A 4 6.27 33.53 -17.75
C CYS A 4 7.79 33.34 -17.55
N LEU A 5 8.53 34.44 -17.72
CA LEU A 5 9.95 34.59 -17.42
C LEU A 5 10.12 34.71 -15.88
N LEU A 6 10.51 33.63 -15.22
CA LEU A 6 11.03 33.68 -13.85
C LEU A 6 12.38 32.96 -13.83
N SER A 7 13.45 33.76 -13.70
CA SER A 7 14.87 33.36 -13.70
C SER A 7 15.23 32.35 -12.60
N ALA A 8 14.44 32.29 -11.51
CA ALA A 8 14.65 31.35 -10.42
C ALA A 8 14.56 29.87 -10.86
N ARG A 9 13.72 29.54 -11.86
CA ARG A 9 13.52 28.15 -12.29
C ARG A 9 14.63 27.59 -13.18
N GLN A 10 15.48 28.43 -13.76
CA GLN A 10 16.63 27.97 -14.55
C GLN A 10 17.80 27.56 -13.66
N GLU A 11 17.97 28.25 -12.52
CA GLU A 11 18.97 27.92 -11.52
C GLU A 11 18.57 26.66 -10.74
N ASP A 12 17.28 26.50 -10.42
CA ASP A 12 16.73 25.27 -9.85
C ASP A 12 16.88 24.06 -10.80
N TYR A 13 16.75 24.25 -12.11
CA TYR A 13 16.96 23.17 -13.09
C TYR A 13 18.42 22.72 -13.18
N LYS A 14 19.37 23.66 -13.02
CA LYS A 14 20.80 23.36 -12.94
C LYS A 14 21.15 22.65 -11.64
N ASN A 15 20.61 23.11 -10.52
CA ASN A 15 20.80 22.48 -9.22
C ASN A 15 20.21 21.07 -9.19
N VAL A 16 19.01 20.86 -9.78
CA VAL A 16 18.42 19.51 -9.92
C VAL A 16 19.32 18.59 -10.75
N SER A 17 19.99 19.08 -11.79
CA SER A 17 20.93 18.26 -12.58
C SER A 17 22.14 17.78 -11.78
N GLU A 18 22.63 18.58 -10.83
CA GLU A 18 23.80 18.26 -10.00
C GLU A 18 23.42 17.48 -8.73
N ASP A 19 22.17 17.61 -8.26
CA ASP A 19 21.66 16.96 -7.05
C ASP A 19 20.93 15.63 -7.31
N ILE A 20 20.69 15.21 -8.57
CA ILE A 20 19.91 14.00 -8.89
C ILE A 20 20.45 12.74 -8.18
N ASP A 21 21.76 12.61 -8.04
CA ASP A 21 22.36 11.42 -7.40
C ASP A 21 22.18 11.41 -5.86
N SER A 22 22.12 12.60 -5.22
CA SER A 22 21.89 12.77 -3.77
C SER A 22 20.40 12.75 -3.41
N VAL A 23 19.57 13.36 -4.27
CA VAL A 23 18.12 13.43 -4.11
C VAL A 23 17.47 12.08 -4.37
N MET A 24 17.99 11.25 -5.28
CA MET A 24 17.42 9.91 -5.49
C MET A 24 17.53 9.02 -4.24
N GLU A 25 18.63 9.08 -3.48
CA GLU A 25 18.75 8.32 -2.23
C GLU A 25 17.81 8.84 -1.13
N LYS A 26 17.64 10.17 -1.02
CA LYS A 26 16.82 10.79 0.03
C LYS A 26 15.33 10.85 -0.29
N ALA A 27 14.96 11.01 -1.55
CA ALA A 27 13.57 11.10 -1.98
C ALA A 27 12.85 9.77 -1.74
N ILE A 28 13.49 8.63 -2.01
CA ILE A 28 12.90 7.30 -1.83
C ILE A 28 12.40 7.06 -0.38
N LEU A 29 12.96 7.77 0.62
CA LEU A 29 12.63 7.58 2.03
C LEU A 29 11.39 8.35 2.54
N TYR A 30 10.87 9.34 1.80
CA TYR A 30 9.77 10.20 2.27
C TYR A 30 8.72 10.42 1.19
N PHE A 31 7.73 9.53 1.12
CA PHE A 31 6.64 9.73 0.16
C PHE A 31 5.23 9.45 0.68
N SER A 32 4.42 10.50 0.60
CA SER A 32 2.96 10.42 0.55
C SER A 32 2.49 10.37 -0.92
N ILE A 33 1.48 9.54 -1.18
CA ILE A 33 0.96 9.17 -2.52
C ILE A 33 0.48 10.38 -3.34
N THR A 34 -0.06 11.41 -2.67
CA THR A 34 -0.53 12.64 -3.33
C THR A 34 0.58 13.45 -3.98
N ARG A 35 1.82 13.36 -3.47
CA ARG A 35 2.98 14.04 -4.07
C ARG A 35 3.50 13.29 -5.31
N TRP A 36 3.36 11.96 -5.33
CA TRP A 36 3.84 11.10 -6.41
C TRP A 36 3.06 11.22 -7.72
N VAL A 37 1.72 11.21 -7.65
CA VAL A 37 0.87 11.35 -8.86
C VAL A 37 1.15 12.66 -9.60
N LEU A 38 1.53 13.70 -8.87
CA LEU A 38 1.98 14.99 -9.42
C LEU A 38 3.40 14.92 -9.99
N LEU A 39 4.31 14.17 -9.34
CA LEU A 39 5.68 13.96 -9.79
C LEU A 39 5.78 13.12 -11.07
N GLY A 40 4.92 12.12 -11.28
CA GLY A 40 4.92 11.32 -12.52
C GLY A 40 4.80 12.18 -13.78
N LYS A 41 3.85 13.13 -13.79
CA LYS A 41 3.67 14.08 -14.91
C LYS A 41 4.85 15.03 -15.10
N VAL A 42 5.61 15.31 -14.04
CA VAL A 42 6.82 16.15 -14.09
C VAL A 42 8.00 15.34 -14.61
N ILE A 43 8.15 14.09 -14.17
CA ILE A 43 9.17 13.14 -14.62
C ILE A 43 8.99 12.87 -16.12
N ASP A 44 7.77 12.68 -16.62
CA ASP A 44 7.49 12.52 -18.05
C ASP A 44 7.97 13.71 -18.89
N ARG A 45 7.90 14.93 -18.36
CA ARG A 45 8.39 16.14 -19.04
C ARG A 45 9.92 16.25 -18.98
N ILE A 46 10.54 15.86 -17.87
CA ILE A 46 11.99 15.83 -17.70
C ILE A 46 12.63 14.73 -18.58
N LEU A 47 11.95 13.59 -18.72
CA LEU A 47 12.36 12.47 -19.57
C LEU A 47 12.58 12.87 -21.04
N VAL A 48 11.84 13.86 -21.55
CA VAL A 48 12.02 14.37 -22.92
C VAL A 48 13.36 15.08 -23.09
N LEU A 49 13.84 15.78 -22.06
CA LEU A 49 15.05 16.62 -22.10
C LEU A 49 16.32 15.91 -21.58
N SER A 50 16.19 14.68 -21.10
CA SER A 50 17.24 13.93 -20.41
C SER A 50 18.17 13.15 -21.35
N SER A 51 19.41 12.88 -20.92
CA SER A 51 20.32 11.93 -21.60
C SER A 51 19.74 10.51 -21.60
N SER A 52 20.20 9.63 -22.50
CA SER A 52 19.72 8.24 -22.58
C SER A 52 19.87 7.49 -21.24
N LEU A 53 20.97 7.70 -20.52
CA LEU A 53 21.19 7.09 -19.20
C LEU A 53 20.19 7.59 -18.15
N SER A 54 19.97 8.91 -18.07
CA SER A 54 19.01 9.50 -17.14
C SER A 54 17.58 9.01 -17.43
N LYS A 55 17.21 8.84 -18.70
CA LYS A 55 15.90 8.27 -19.06
C LYS A 55 15.70 6.87 -18.51
N VAL A 56 16.71 6.01 -18.62
CA VAL A 56 16.66 4.65 -18.10
C VAL A 56 16.56 4.67 -16.57
N LYS A 57 17.34 5.52 -15.88
CA LYS A 57 17.26 5.69 -14.42
C LYS A 57 15.86 6.12 -13.97
N PHE A 58 15.27 7.14 -14.60
CA PHE A 58 13.92 7.59 -14.27
C PHE A 58 12.84 6.54 -14.54
N ASN A 59 12.92 5.82 -15.66
CA ASN A 59 12.01 4.73 -15.97
C ASN A 59 12.07 3.63 -14.90
N PHE A 60 13.26 3.35 -14.35
CA PHE A 60 13.41 2.41 -13.24
C PHE A 60 12.74 2.92 -11.96
N VAL A 61 12.93 4.21 -11.62
CA VAL A 61 12.26 4.82 -10.45
C VAL A 61 10.74 4.78 -10.60
N LEU A 62 10.21 5.12 -11.77
CA LEU A 62 8.77 5.03 -12.05
C LEU A 62 8.26 3.59 -11.91
N TYR A 63 9.03 2.62 -12.40
CA TYR A 63 8.72 1.20 -12.20
C TYR A 63 8.60 0.84 -10.72
N LEU A 64 9.56 1.26 -9.88
CA LEU A 64 9.53 0.99 -8.44
C LEU A 64 8.26 1.56 -7.80
N CYS A 65 7.93 2.82 -8.08
CA CYS A 65 6.73 3.45 -7.51
C CYS A 65 5.47 2.69 -7.93
N GLU A 66 5.27 2.50 -9.23
CA GLU A 66 3.99 2.05 -9.77
C GLU A 66 3.77 0.54 -9.65
N ASN A 67 4.83 -0.27 -9.71
CA ASN A 67 4.71 -1.73 -9.76
C ASN A 67 5.05 -2.39 -8.41
N ILE A 68 5.82 -1.73 -7.55
CA ILE A 68 6.17 -2.30 -6.24
C ILE A 68 5.33 -1.66 -5.14
N PHE A 69 5.26 -0.33 -5.08
CA PHE A 69 4.69 0.36 -3.92
C PHE A 69 3.22 0.76 -4.08
N ASP A 70 2.81 1.22 -5.26
CA ASP A 70 1.47 1.79 -5.48
C ASP A 70 0.35 0.82 -5.12
N ARG A 71 0.47 -0.46 -5.47
CA ARG A 71 -0.54 -1.48 -5.11
C ARG A 71 -0.73 -1.54 -3.59
N PHE A 72 0.36 -1.72 -2.85
CA PHE A 72 0.33 -1.84 -1.39
C PHE A 72 -0.22 -0.56 -0.75
N LEU A 73 0.30 0.59 -1.18
CA LEU A 73 -0.05 1.89 -0.65
C LEU A 73 -1.52 2.26 -0.90
N THR A 74 -2.00 2.08 -2.14
CA THR A 74 -3.41 2.35 -2.47
C THR A 74 -4.37 1.35 -1.85
N PHE A 75 -3.92 0.11 -1.60
CA PHE A 75 -4.73 -0.90 -0.94
C PHE A 75 -5.09 -0.50 0.50
N PHE A 76 -4.12 0.00 1.27
CA PHE A 76 -4.35 0.40 2.67
C PHE A 76 -4.96 1.79 2.87
N GLN A 77 -5.15 2.57 1.80
CA GLN A 77 -5.91 3.83 1.85
C GLN A 77 -7.42 3.66 2.06
N ARG A 78 -7.94 2.44 1.94
CA ARG A 78 -9.38 2.14 2.11
C ARG A 78 -9.83 2.40 3.55
N GLU A 79 -11.11 2.77 3.70
CA GLU A 79 -11.71 3.06 5.01
C GLU A 79 -12.15 1.81 5.78
N GLU A 80 -12.30 0.67 5.09
CA GLU A 80 -12.72 -0.59 5.70
C GLU A 80 -11.58 -1.22 6.52
N PRO A 81 -11.87 -2.02 7.56
CA PRO A 81 -10.84 -2.62 8.38
C PRO A 81 -10.06 -3.70 7.62
N LEU A 82 -8.76 -3.50 7.41
CA LEU A 82 -7.90 -4.39 6.61
C LEU A 82 -6.82 -5.12 7.43
N ILE A 83 -6.90 -5.07 8.77
CA ILE A 83 -5.87 -5.63 9.66
C ILE A 83 -5.60 -7.13 9.41
N HIS A 84 -6.63 -7.88 9.00
CA HIS A 84 -6.56 -9.30 8.66
C HIS A 84 -5.69 -9.60 7.43
N LEU A 85 -5.52 -8.64 6.51
CA LEU A 85 -4.68 -8.78 5.31
C LEU A 85 -3.30 -8.14 5.47
N LEU A 86 -3.10 -7.33 6.51
CA LEU A 86 -1.87 -6.56 6.70
C LEU A 86 -0.62 -7.45 6.67
N TYR A 87 -0.63 -8.57 7.40
CA TYR A 87 0.53 -9.46 7.44
C TYR A 87 0.85 -10.06 6.07
N PHE A 88 -0.18 -10.53 5.35
CA PHE A 88 -0.03 -11.08 4.01
C PHE A 88 0.58 -10.04 3.06
N GLU A 89 0.03 -8.82 3.05
CA GLU A 89 0.47 -7.74 2.17
C GLU A 89 1.89 -7.25 2.49
N LEU A 90 2.29 -7.23 3.77
CA LEU A 90 3.66 -6.93 4.18
C LEU A 90 4.66 -7.97 3.66
N ASN A 91 4.29 -9.26 3.74
CA ASN A 91 5.09 -10.34 3.19
C ASN A 91 5.19 -10.25 1.67
N ASP A 92 4.07 -9.97 1.00
CA ASP A 92 4.02 -9.85 -0.45
C ASP A 92 4.85 -8.67 -0.95
N LEU A 93 4.79 -7.51 -0.29
CA LEU A 93 5.64 -6.35 -0.61
C LEU A 93 7.13 -6.71 -0.52
N CYS A 94 7.54 -7.33 0.60
CA CYS A 94 8.93 -7.75 0.79
C CYS A 94 9.35 -8.78 -0.28
N ARG A 95 8.51 -9.78 -0.52
CA ARG A 95 8.74 -10.83 -1.52
C ARG A 95 8.86 -10.25 -2.92
N ASN A 96 8.00 -9.30 -3.31
CA ASN A 96 8.02 -8.66 -4.62
C ASN A 96 9.31 -7.88 -4.87
N VAL A 97 9.82 -7.17 -3.86
CA VAL A 97 11.14 -6.51 -3.94
C VAL A 97 12.23 -7.56 -4.13
N LEU A 98 12.27 -8.61 -3.31
CA LEU A 98 13.30 -9.64 -3.38
C LEU A 98 13.29 -10.42 -4.70
N LEU A 99 12.10 -10.80 -5.21
CA LEU A 99 11.93 -11.45 -6.51
C LEU A 99 12.30 -10.56 -7.70
N SER A 100 12.53 -9.26 -7.49
CA SER A 100 12.97 -8.36 -8.55
C SER A 100 14.45 -8.47 -8.88
N PHE A 101 15.25 -9.07 -7.99
CA PHE A 101 16.70 -9.25 -8.18
C PHE A 101 17.28 -10.59 -7.66
N LEU A 102 16.48 -11.43 -7.00
CA LEU A 102 16.86 -12.76 -6.51
C LEU A 102 16.10 -13.88 -7.23
N LYS A 103 16.70 -15.07 -7.24
CA LYS A 103 16.11 -16.29 -7.83
C LYS A 103 14.81 -16.66 -7.13
N SER A 104 13.81 -17.06 -7.91
CA SER A 104 12.48 -17.42 -7.39
C SER A 104 12.53 -18.52 -6.34
N ASP A 105 13.33 -19.56 -6.59
CA ASP A 105 13.51 -20.72 -5.71
C ASP A 105 13.95 -20.34 -4.29
N SER A 106 14.66 -19.21 -4.15
CA SER A 106 15.20 -18.75 -2.88
C SER A 106 14.22 -17.91 -2.05
N VAL A 107 13.11 -17.45 -2.63
CA VAL A 107 12.24 -16.43 -2.04
C VAL A 107 10.75 -16.82 -2.06
N GLN A 108 10.26 -17.45 -3.13
CA GLN A 108 8.83 -17.52 -3.44
C GLN A 108 7.96 -18.17 -2.34
N GLN A 109 8.48 -19.20 -1.67
CA GLN A 109 7.77 -19.93 -0.61
C GLN A 109 8.05 -19.41 0.81
N LYS A 110 8.89 -18.39 0.96
CA LYS A 110 9.28 -17.88 2.29
C LYS A 110 8.30 -16.82 2.78
N SER A 111 8.11 -16.79 4.10
CA SER A 111 7.27 -15.81 4.80
C SER A 111 7.84 -15.49 6.19
N GLY A 112 7.48 -14.33 6.72
CA GLY A 112 7.81 -13.90 8.08
C GLY A 112 9.30 -13.91 8.35
N GLN A 113 9.71 -14.67 9.36
CA GLN A 113 11.10 -14.80 9.76
C GLN A 113 12.00 -15.34 8.63
N ASP A 114 11.48 -16.22 7.77
CA ASP A 114 12.26 -16.80 6.69
C ASP A 114 12.64 -15.75 5.64
N LEU A 115 11.81 -14.73 5.41
CA LEU A 115 12.15 -13.59 4.54
C LEU A 115 13.22 -12.71 5.18
N LEU A 116 13.13 -12.47 6.49
CA LEU A 116 14.13 -11.70 7.25
C LEU A 116 15.51 -12.37 7.20
N ASN A 117 15.56 -13.70 7.24
CA ASN A 117 16.78 -14.49 7.28
C ASN A 117 17.51 -14.61 5.92
N ILE A 118 16.91 -14.16 4.80
CA ILE A 118 17.54 -14.27 3.47
C ILE A 118 18.76 -13.36 3.39
N ASN A 119 19.97 -13.90 3.28
CA ASN A 119 21.15 -13.09 3.00
C ASN A 119 21.23 -12.75 1.50
N PHE A 120 20.65 -11.62 1.12
CA PHE A 120 20.56 -11.19 -0.28
C PHE A 120 21.78 -10.42 -0.80
N GLU A 121 22.82 -10.24 0.03
CA GLU A 121 24.10 -9.67 -0.41
C GLU A 121 24.96 -10.71 -1.16
N GLN A 122 24.58 -11.98 -1.10
CA GLN A 122 25.26 -13.07 -1.79
C GLN A 122 24.92 -13.07 -3.28
N SER A 123 25.93 -12.80 -4.12
CA SER A 123 25.81 -12.78 -5.58
C SER A 123 25.32 -14.11 -6.18
N ALA A 124 25.50 -15.24 -5.49
CA ALA A 124 25.03 -16.55 -5.93
C ALA A 124 23.50 -16.66 -6.02
N LEU A 125 22.77 -15.86 -5.24
CA LEU A 125 21.31 -15.81 -5.23
C LEU A 125 20.74 -14.83 -6.26
N TRP A 126 21.60 -14.00 -6.86
CA TRP A 126 21.17 -12.98 -7.80
C TRP A 126 20.78 -13.59 -9.13
N ILE A 127 19.75 -12.99 -9.73
CA ILE A 127 19.39 -13.26 -11.13
C ILE A 127 20.30 -12.48 -12.08
N THR A 128 20.30 -12.90 -13.34
CA THR A 128 21.09 -12.26 -14.38
C THR A 128 20.55 -10.87 -14.72
N ASP A 129 21.38 -10.00 -15.32
CA ASP A 129 20.97 -8.65 -15.76
C ASP A 129 19.75 -8.67 -16.71
N LYS A 130 19.58 -9.78 -17.44
CA LYS A 130 18.45 -10.00 -18.36
C LYS A 130 17.17 -10.38 -17.64
N GLU A 131 17.23 -10.82 -16.39
CA GLU A 131 16.09 -11.29 -15.61
C GLU A 131 15.66 -10.25 -14.57
N ILE A 132 16.56 -9.33 -14.19
CA ILE A 132 16.21 -8.21 -13.30
C ILE A 132 15.00 -7.46 -13.84
N LYS A 133 14.06 -7.19 -12.93
CA LYS A 133 12.88 -6.37 -13.23
C LYS A 133 13.25 -4.90 -13.17
N ILE A 134 13.03 -4.18 -14.28
CA ILE A 134 13.51 -2.79 -14.47
C ILE A 134 12.51 -1.88 -15.20
N GLY A 135 11.35 -2.38 -15.64
CA GLY A 135 10.48 -1.63 -16.56
C GLY A 135 8.98 -1.79 -16.29
N ARG A 136 8.25 -0.70 -16.53
CA ARG A 136 6.80 -0.53 -16.39
C ARG A 136 6.08 -1.10 -17.63
N PHE A 137 5.01 -1.90 -17.44
CA PHE A 137 4.09 -2.49 -18.45
C PHE A 137 4.74 -3.28 -19.62
N ASP A 138 5.70 -2.71 -20.34
CA ASP A 138 6.50 -3.34 -21.39
C ASP A 138 8.00 -3.20 -21.06
N CYS A 139 8.57 -4.22 -20.41
CA CYS A 139 10.02 -4.35 -20.19
C CYS A 139 10.85 -4.11 -21.48
N GLU A 140 10.23 -4.26 -22.65
CA GLU A 140 10.83 -4.10 -23.96
C GLU A 140 11.32 -2.67 -24.26
N GLN A 141 10.56 -1.62 -23.89
CA GLN A 141 10.97 -0.24 -24.18
C GLN A 141 12.18 0.19 -23.34
N THR A 142 12.15 -0.09 -22.04
CA THR A 142 13.28 0.18 -21.15
C THR A 142 14.51 -0.62 -21.58
N ARG A 143 14.34 -1.88 -22.01
CA ARG A 143 15.44 -2.70 -22.52
C ARG A 143 15.99 -2.22 -23.86
N LYS A 144 15.17 -1.66 -24.74
CA LYS A 144 15.62 -1.01 -25.98
C LYS A 144 16.50 0.21 -25.66
N LEU A 145 16.07 1.05 -24.72
CA LEU A 145 16.88 2.19 -24.25
C LEU A 145 18.20 1.74 -23.62
N ILE A 146 18.18 0.69 -22.78
CA ILE A 146 19.40 0.12 -22.20
C ILE A 146 20.35 -0.44 -23.26
N SER A 147 19.81 -1.01 -24.34
CA SER A 147 20.61 -1.56 -25.44
C SER A 147 21.31 -0.47 -26.26
N SER A 148 20.82 0.77 -26.19
CA SER A 148 21.46 1.94 -26.83
C SER A 148 22.59 2.56 -25.99
N LEU A 149 22.74 2.16 -24.72
CA LEU A 149 23.81 2.62 -23.83
C LEU A 149 25.15 1.97 -24.18
N ASN A 150 26.25 2.64 -23.84
CA ASN A 150 27.57 2.03 -23.95
C ASN A 150 27.79 0.95 -22.87
N PHE A 151 28.87 0.17 -23.02
CA PHE A 151 29.15 -0.97 -22.13
C PHE A 151 29.30 -0.55 -20.66
N ASP A 152 30.02 0.53 -20.39
CA ASP A 152 30.30 1.01 -19.03
C ASP A 152 29.05 1.60 -18.36
N GLU A 153 28.25 2.36 -19.09
CA GLU A 153 26.95 2.89 -18.66
C GLU A 153 25.98 1.78 -18.31
N LYS A 154 25.90 0.74 -19.15
CA LYS A 154 25.04 -0.42 -18.91
C LYS A 154 25.46 -1.18 -17.66
N LYS A 155 26.77 -1.44 -17.51
CA LYS A 155 27.33 -2.11 -16.33
C LYS A 155 27.05 -1.32 -15.06
N SER A 156 27.30 -0.01 -15.09
CA SER A 156 27.04 0.91 -13.98
C SER A 156 25.56 0.92 -13.61
N PHE A 157 24.67 1.03 -14.59
CA PHE A 157 23.22 1.02 -14.37
C PHE A 157 22.75 -0.25 -13.64
N TYR A 158 23.15 -1.45 -14.08
CA TYR A 158 22.74 -2.69 -13.42
C TYR A 158 23.34 -2.87 -12.02
N GLN A 159 24.53 -2.29 -11.75
CA GLN A 159 25.09 -2.25 -10.40
C GLN A 159 24.27 -1.32 -9.50
N ASP A 160 23.89 -0.14 -9.99
CA ASP A 160 23.07 0.81 -9.25
C ASP A 160 21.67 0.26 -8.96
N VAL A 161 21.02 -0.38 -9.95
CA VAL A 161 19.73 -1.04 -9.78
C VAL A 161 19.77 -2.07 -8.65
N ARG A 162 20.80 -2.92 -8.62
CA ARG A 162 20.96 -3.92 -7.55
C ARG A 162 21.19 -3.26 -6.19
N LYS A 163 22.03 -2.22 -6.12
CA LYS A 163 22.24 -1.46 -4.88
C LYS A 163 20.92 -0.88 -4.36
N ILE A 164 20.12 -0.26 -5.24
CA ILE A 164 18.82 0.30 -4.87
C ILE A 164 17.90 -0.79 -4.32
N TYR A 165 17.78 -1.94 -4.99
CA TYR A 165 16.98 -3.05 -4.49
C TYR A 165 17.46 -3.58 -3.13
N ILE A 166 18.77 -3.72 -2.93
CA ILE A 166 19.38 -4.12 -1.66
C ILE A 166 19.05 -3.10 -0.57
N THR A 167 19.17 -1.80 -0.86
CA THR A 167 18.82 -0.71 0.07
C THR A 167 17.35 -0.76 0.47
N ILE A 168 16.44 -0.92 -0.50
CA ILE A 168 15.00 -1.07 -0.24
C ILE A 168 14.75 -2.32 0.61
N ALA A 169 15.33 -3.46 0.24
CA ALA A 169 15.14 -4.72 0.97
C ALA A 169 15.64 -4.62 2.42
N ASN A 170 16.79 -3.97 2.64
CA ASN A 170 17.32 -3.69 3.98
C ASN A 170 16.39 -2.76 4.78
N TYR A 171 15.85 -1.72 4.14
CA TYR A 171 14.87 -0.83 4.76
C TYR A 171 13.59 -1.59 5.16
N LEU A 172 13.05 -2.42 4.27
CA LEU A 172 11.85 -3.21 4.55
C LEU A 172 12.10 -4.22 5.67
N LYS A 173 13.22 -4.95 5.64
CA LYS A 173 13.55 -5.89 6.72
C LYS A 173 13.68 -5.22 8.09
N LYS A 174 14.21 -4.00 8.13
CA LYS A 174 14.41 -3.26 9.36
C LYS A 174 13.10 -2.72 9.94
N ASN A 175 12.18 -2.27 9.07
CA ASN A 175 11.00 -1.52 9.50
C ASN A 175 9.69 -2.33 9.47
N LEU A 176 9.61 -3.40 8.68
CA LEU A 176 8.39 -4.19 8.60
C LEU A 176 8.29 -5.19 9.77
N PRO A 177 7.14 -5.28 10.45
CA PRO A 177 6.93 -6.19 11.57
C PRO A 177 6.66 -7.65 11.12
N LEU A 178 7.51 -8.21 10.25
CA LEU A 178 7.32 -9.57 9.69
C LEU A 178 7.46 -10.70 10.73
N ASN A 179 8.07 -10.40 11.87
CA ASN A 179 8.18 -11.29 13.04
C ASN A 179 7.02 -11.14 14.04
N ASN A 180 6.06 -10.25 13.78
CA ASN A 180 4.95 -10.01 14.68
C ASN A 180 3.93 -11.16 14.62
N MET A 181 3.91 -11.96 15.69
CA MET A 181 3.00 -13.11 15.81
C MET A 181 1.53 -12.70 15.80
N LEU A 182 1.16 -11.59 16.44
CA LEU A 182 -0.21 -11.11 16.46
C LEU A 182 -0.70 -10.85 15.04
N LEU A 183 0.02 -10.04 14.25
CA LEU A 183 -0.37 -9.74 12.86
C LEU A 183 -0.51 -11.00 12.01
N ARG A 184 0.40 -11.97 12.18
CA ARG A 184 0.31 -13.27 11.52
C ARG A 184 -0.98 -14.00 11.90
N ASP A 185 -1.29 -14.04 13.19
CA ASP A 185 -2.44 -14.73 13.74
C ASP A 185 -3.75 -13.95 13.49
N LEU A 186 -3.73 -12.70 13.01
CA LEU A 186 -4.95 -11.98 12.61
C LEU A 186 -5.49 -12.39 11.23
N GLN A 187 -4.71 -13.15 10.44
CA GLN A 187 -5.15 -13.63 9.13
C GLN A 187 -6.31 -14.65 9.21
N VAL A 188 -6.51 -15.31 10.37
CA VAL A 188 -7.66 -16.21 10.60
C VAL A 188 -9.00 -15.45 10.65
N LEU A 189 -8.98 -14.13 10.81
CA LEU A 189 -10.19 -13.32 10.69
C LEU A 189 -10.81 -13.38 9.28
N ASP A 190 -10.00 -13.64 8.25
CA ASP A 190 -10.47 -13.74 6.87
C ASP A 190 -11.41 -14.95 6.71
N HIS A 191 -12.49 -14.77 5.95
CA HIS A 191 -13.43 -15.84 5.62
C HIS A 191 -12.75 -17.01 4.89
N SER A 192 -11.67 -16.73 4.13
CA SER A 192 -10.90 -17.73 3.40
C SER A 192 -10.13 -18.68 4.34
N SER A 193 -9.61 -18.15 5.44
CA SER A 193 -8.78 -18.86 6.44
C SER A 193 -9.59 -19.78 7.37
N ARG A 194 -10.92 -19.76 7.29
CA ARG A 194 -11.82 -20.54 8.17
C ARG A 194 -11.61 -22.05 8.12
N THR A 195 -11.12 -22.57 6.99
CA THR A 195 -10.94 -24.02 6.79
C THR A 195 -9.65 -24.56 7.39
N ASP A 196 -8.78 -23.68 7.89
CA ASP A 196 -7.51 -24.07 8.49
C ASP A 196 -7.74 -24.57 9.93
N ARG A 197 -7.84 -25.90 10.08
CA ARG A 197 -8.18 -26.60 11.34
C ARG A 197 -7.03 -26.66 12.35
N SER A 198 -6.04 -25.77 12.24
CA SER A 198 -4.79 -25.84 12.97
C SER A 198 -4.86 -25.36 14.43
N SER A 199 -6.01 -24.87 14.92
CA SER A 199 -6.16 -24.38 16.30
C SER A 199 -7.28 -25.08 17.09
N GLU A 200 -6.99 -25.53 18.31
CA GLU A 200 -7.94 -26.21 19.23
C GLU A 200 -8.84 -25.24 20.04
N ASN A 201 -9.12 -24.04 19.51
CA ASN A 201 -9.74 -22.93 20.27
C ASN A 201 -11.20 -22.64 19.84
N GLU A 202 -11.83 -21.59 20.41
CA GLU A 202 -13.16 -21.09 19.98
C GLU A 202 -13.24 -20.84 18.45
N TRP A 203 -12.10 -20.59 17.80
CA TRP A 203 -11.96 -20.53 16.35
C TRP A 203 -12.31 -21.85 15.64
N ALA A 204 -11.97 -23.01 16.19
CA ALA A 204 -12.41 -24.30 15.65
C ALA A 204 -13.92 -24.50 15.79
N LEU A 205 -14.53 -23.99 16.88
CA LEU A 205 -16.00 -24.02 17.03
C LEU A 205 -16.67 -23.13 15.98
N TYR A 206 -16.07 -22.00 15.65
CA TYR A 206 -16.54 -21.17 14.54
C TYR A 206 -16.35 -21.85 13.17
N SER A 207 -15.26 -22.60 12.98
CA SER A 207 -14.95 -23.27 11.70
C SER A 207 -16.04 -24.26 11.25
N VAL A 208 -16.78 -24.85 12.20
CA VAL A 208 -17.88 -25.79 11.92
C VAL A 208 -19.23 -25.12 11.70
N GLU A 209 -19.33 -23.79 11.87
CA GLU A 209 -20.57 -23.05 11.62
C GLU A 209 -20.95 -23.07 10.14
N LEU A 210 -22.25 -23.14 9.84
CA LEU A 210 -22.74 -22.94 8.48
C LEU A 210 -22.78 -21.45 8.18
N VAL A 211 -21.82 -20.98 7.39
CA VAL A 211 -21.73 -19.59 6.94
C VAL A 211 -22.23 -19.50 5.51
N ASP A 212 -23.25 -18.69 5.29
CA ASP A 212 -23.83 -18.45 3.97
C ASP A 212 -22.85 -17.67 3.09
N ARG A 213 -22.81 -17.96 1.78
CA ARG A 213 -21.95 -17.25 0.82
C ARG A 213 -22.28 -15.76 0.75
N SER A 214 -23.54 -15.39 0.93
CA SER A 214 -24.00 -14.01 0.96
C SER A 214 -23.40 -13.16 2.09
N TRP A 215 -22.80 -13.79 3.11
CA TRP A 215 -22.20 -13.04 4.22
C TRP A 215 -20.85 -12.43 3.85
N TYR A 216 -20.19 -12.97 2.83
CA TYR A 216 -18.88 -12.47 2.36
C TYR A 216 -18.86 -12.12 0.88
N ILE A 217 -19.74 -12.69 0.04
CA ILE A 217 -19.89 -12.30 -1.38
C ILE A 217 -20.96 -11.22 -1.50
N LYS A 218 -20.54 -10.05 -1.98
CA LYS A 218 -21.41 -8.90 -2.26
C LYS A 218 -22.00 -8.94 -3.66
N ASP A 219 -21.18 -9.29 -4.64
CA ASP A 219 -21.58 -9.32 -6.04
C ASP A 219 -20.68 -10.24 -6.85
N GLU A 220 -21.23 -10.85 -7.89
CA GLU A 220 -20.49 -11.66 -8.86
C GLU A 220 -20.74 -11.05 -10.25
N TYR A 221 -19.68 -10.60 -10.90
CA TYR A 221 -19.79 -9.90 -12.18
C TYR A 221 -18.72 -10.38 -13.15
N VAL A 222 -18.99 -10.23 -14.44
CA VAL A 222 -18.01 -10.53 -15.50
C VAL A 222 -17.30 -9.23 -15.86
N ASP A 223 -15.98 -9.23 -15.82
CA ASP A 223 -15.19 -8.07 -16.24
C ASP A 223 -15.24 -7.86 -17.77
N SER A 224 -14.70 -6.73 -18.23
CA SER A 224 -14.62 -6.40 -19.66
C SER A 224 -13.84 -7.41 -20.50
N ASN A 225 -13.07 -8.29 -19.86
CA ASN A 225 -12.25 -9.34 -20.49
C ASN A 225 -12.94 -10.71 -20.46
N GLY A 226 -14.18 -10.80 -19.96
CA GLY A 226 -14.93 -12.05 -19.88
C GLY A 226 -14.58 -12.92 -18.66
N ASN A 227 -13.81 -12.43 -17.69
CA ASN A 227 -13.48 -13.20 -16.49
C ASN A 227 -14.50 -12.94 -15.37
N ASN A 228 -14.86 -14.01 -14.67
CA ASN A 228 -15.70 -13.91 -13.46
C ASN A 228 -14.89 -13.26 -12.33
N GLN A 229 -15.41 -12.16 -11.81
CA GLN A 229 -14.89 -11.42 -10.67
C GLN A 229 -15.87 -11.48 -9.51
N ILE A 230 -15.35 -11.63 -8.30
CA ILE A 230 -16.13 -11.65 -7.06
C ILE A 230 -15.82 -10.36 -6.30
N LYS A 231 -16.86 -9.61 -5.98
CA LYS A 231 -16.79 -8.50 -5.06
C LYS A 231 -17.16 -8.98 -3.67
N TYR A 232 -16.24 -8.85 -2.72
CA TYR A 232 -16.49 -9.22 -1.34
C TYR A 232 -17.13 -8.08 -0.55
N HIS A 233 -17.87 -8.44 0.50
CA HIS A 233 -18.25 -7.52 1.56
C HIS A 233 -17.02 -7.16 2.41
N SER A 234 -17.10 -6.02 3.10
CA SER A 234 -16.10 -5.65 4.09
C SER A 234 -16.10 -6.66 5.26
N ILE A 235 -14.94 -6.84 5.89
CA ILE A 235 -14.76 -7.90 6.90
C ILE A 235 -15.65 -7.70 8.13
N ASP A 236 -15.97 -6.45 8.47
CA ASP A 236 -16.90 -6.09 9.55
C ASP A 236 -18.35 -6.48 9.23
N TYR A 237 -18.78 -6.38 7.97
CA TYR A 237 -20.10 -6.86 7.53
C TYR A 237 -20.23 -8.36 7.74
N TYR A 238 -19.22 -9.12 7.31
CA TYR A 238 -19.13 -10.56 7.52
C TYR A 238 -19.23 -10.92 9.00
N TRP A 239 -18.40 -10.31 9.84
CA TRP A 239 -18.38 -10.60 11.27
C TRP A 239 -19.67 -10.17 11.99
N ASN A 240 -20.33 -9.11 11.55
CA ASN A 240 -21.64 -8.72 12.10
C ASN A 240 -22.72 -9.80 11.91
N ASN A 241 -22.70 -10.51 10.77
CA ASN A 241 -23.59 -11.65 10.56
C ASN A 241 -23.27 -12.81 11.52
N VAL A 242 -21.97 -13.09 11.74
CA VAL A 242 -21.53 -14.10 12.70
C VAL A 242 -21.94 -13.75 14.13
N PHE A 243 -21.81 -12.49 14.53
CA PHE A 243 -22.20 -12.01 15.86
C PHE A 243 -23.70 -12.14 16.13
N SER A 244 -24.51 -12.14 15.06
CA SER A 244 -25.97 -12.27 15.13
C SER A 244 -26.44 -13.70 15.36
N ILE A 245 -25.53 -14.68 15.35
CA ILE A 245 -25.87 -16.08 15.62
C ILE A 245 -26.22 -16.24 17.11
N LEU A 246 -27.45 -16.69 17.36
CA LEU A 246 -27.97 -16.94 18.70
C LEU A 246 -28.02 -18.44 19.00
N THR A 247 -27.79 -18.78 20.26
CA THR A 247 -28.12 -20.09 20.82
C THR A 247 -29.65 -20.27 20.88
N LYS A 248 -30.10 -21.50 21.13
CA LYS A 248 -31.54 -21.80 21.32
C LYS A 248 -32.20 -20.97 22.43
N ASN A 249 -31.40 -20.43 23.35
CA ASN A 249 -31.87 -19.62 24.48
C ASN A 249 -31.87 -18.11 24.17
N GLY A 250 -31.62 -17.71 22.91
CA GLY A 250 -31.57 -16.30 22.49
C GLY A 250 -30.30 -15.54 22.90
N ILE A 251 -29.31 -16.23 23.49
CA ILE A 251 -28.02 -15.63 23.88
C ILE A 251 -27.04 -15.75 22.71
N SER A 252 -26.18 -14.74 22.48
CA SER A 252 -25.12 -14.79 21.47
C SER A 252 -24.28 -16.07 21.61
N LYS A 253 -24.11 -16.79 20.51
CA LYS A 253 -23.39 -18.07 20.49
C LYS A 253 -21.89 -17.92 20.78
N TYR A 254 -21.30 -16.79 20.40
CA TYR A 254 -19.86 -16.52 20.50
C TYR A 254 -19.57 -15.18 21.20
N PRO A 255 -19.89 -15.04 22.50
CA PRO A 255 -19.80 -13.74 23.19
C PRO A 255 -18.35 -13.27 23.38
N THR A 256 -17.42 -14.18 23.69
CA THR A 256 -16.00 -13.87 23.87
C THR A 256 -15.34 -13.49 22.55
N LEU A 257 -15.52 -14.33 21.53
CA LEU A 257 -15.05 -14.07 20.16
C LEU A 257 -15.59 -12.74 19.61
N THR A 258 -16.86 -12.42 19.84
CA THR A 258 -17.46 -11.15 19.42
C THR A 258 -16.72 -9.95 20.00
N LYS A 259 -16.42 -9.99 21.31
CA LYS A 259 -15.68 -8.90 21.97
C LYS A 259 -14.25 -8.80 21.43
N LEU A 260 -13.58 -9.94 21.27
CA LEU A 260 -12.22 -10.00 20.75
C LEU A 260 -12.12 -9.40 19.35
N ILE A 261 -12.96 -9.86 18.42
CA ILE A 261 -12.90 -9.45 17.02
C ILE A 261 -13.26 -7.97 16.88
N LYS A 262 -14.27 -7.48 17.62
CA LYS A 262 -14.57 -6.04 17.63
C LYS A 262 -13.37 -5.20 18.05
N ASN A 263 -12.64 -5.61 19.10
CA ASN A 263 -11.45 -4.89 19.54
C ASN A 263 -10.33 -4.92 18.49
N VAL A 264 -10.16 -6.05 17.80
CA VAL A 264 -9.13 -6.18 16.76
C VAL A 264 -9.47 -5.37 15.51
N LEU A 265 -10.73 -5.37 15.07
CA LEU A 265 -11.16 -4.61 13.88
C LEU A 265 -11.08 -3.08 14.07
N ILE A 266 -10.94 -2.60 15.30
CA ILE A 266 -10.70 -1.18 15.61
C ILE A 266 -9.23 -0.78 15.40
N ILE A 267 -8.31 -1.75 15.34
CA ILE A 267 -6.89 -1.47 15.12
C ILE A 267 -6.71 -0.90 13.71
N THR A 268 -6.21 0.34 13.64
CA THR A 268 -5.91 1.01 12.38
C THR A 268 -4.77 0.30 11.65
N HIS A 269 -4.96 0.00 10.37
CA HIS A 269 -3.97 -0.67 9.51
C HIS A 269 -3.00 0.30 8.83
N ASP A 270 -3.30 1.59 8.80
CA ASP A 270 -2.45 2.63 8.20
C ASP A 270 -2.75 4.02 8.80
N ASN A 271 -1.91 5.00 8.52
CA ASN A 271 -2.06 6.40 8.91
C ASN A 271 -3.07 7.17 8.02
N ALA A 272 -3.62 6.54 6.98
CA ALA A 272 -4.54 7.18 6.04
C ALA A 272 -5.77 7.82 6.71
N ASP A 273 -6.29 7.24 7.79
CA ASP A 273 -7.38 7.84 8.59
C ASP A 273 -6.95 9.17 9.23
N VAL A 274 -5.73 9.24 9.76
CA VAL A 274 -5.15 10.44 10.36
C VAL A 274 -4.92 11.50 9.27
N GLU A 275 -4.40 11.11 8.11
CA GLU A 275 -4.20 12.02 6.97
C GLU A 275 -5.53 12.58 6.43
N ARG A 276 -6.57 11.74 6.31
CA ARG A 276 -7.95 12.20 6.00
C ARG A 276 -8.44 13.19 7.06
N GLY A 277 -8.17 12.90 8.34
CA GLY A 277 -8.40 13.80 9.47
C GLY A 277 -7.76 15.18 9.25
N PHE A 278 -6.48 15.22 8.91
CA PHE A 278 -5.75 16.45 8.62
C PHE A 278 -6.27 17.19 7.38
N SER A 279 -6.67 16.48 6.33
CA SER A 279 -7.24 17.12 5.13
C SER A 279 -8.57 17.81 5.45
N ILE A 280 -9.43 17.17 6.24
CA ILE A 280 -10.68 17.78 6.70
C ILE A 280 -10.38 19.01 7.57
N ASN A 281 -9.40 18.91 8.48
CA ASN A 281 -9.00 20.04 9.30
C ASN A 281 -8.43 21.19 8.45
N SER A 282 -7.62 20.88 7.44
CA SER A 282 -7.10 21.88 6.48
C SER A 282 -8.24 22.58 5.74
N ASN A 283 -9.26 21.84 5.31
CA ASN A 283 -10.44 22.43 4.67
C ASN A 283 -11.23 23.35 5.63
N ILE A 284 -11.38 22.97 6.90
CA ILE A 284 -12.00 23.82 7.93
C ILE A 284 -11.21 25.13 8.14
N LEU A 285 -9.89 25.10 7.95
CA LEU A 285 -8.98 26.24 8.14
C LEU A 285 -8.84 27.16 6.92
N ARG A 286 -9.14 26.69 5.69
CA ARG A 286 -8.78 27.37 4.43
C ARG A 286 -9.60 28.61 4.06
N GLU A 287 -10.75 28.88 4.67
CA GLU A 287 -11.65 29.98 4.25
C GLU A 287 -11.87 31.05 5.35
N ASN A 288 -10.87 31.89 5.65
CA ASN A 288 -10.95 33.00 6.63
C ASN A 288 -11.03 32.59 8.12
N ARG A 289 -10.58 31.39 8.48
CA ARG A 289 -10.61 30.86 9.87
C ARG A 289 -9.24 30.62 10.50
N SER A 290 -8.21 31.33 10.05
CA SER A 290 -6.84 31.24 10.56
C SER A 290 -6.67 31.67 12.03
N SER A 291 -7.70 32.23 12.66
CA SER A 291 -7.73 32.68 14.06
C SER A 291 -8.51 31.73 15.01
N LEU A 292 -8.88 30.53 14.55
CA LEU A 292 -9.56 29.58 15.43
C LEU A 292 -8.59 29.02 16.48
N SER A 293 -9.00 29.09 17.75
CA SER A 293 -8.33 28.36 18.82
C SER A 293 -8.50 26.85 18.65
N GLU A 294 -7.58 26.09 19.23
CA GLU A 294 -7.62 24.62 19.25
C GLU A 294 -8.97 24.09 19.75
N SER A 295 -9.53 24.66 20.82
CA SER A 295 -10.85 24.29 21.34
C SER A 295 -11.97 24.48 20.32
N SER A 296 -11.91 25.54 19.51
CA SER A 296 -12.89 25.79 18.45
C SER A 296 -12.76 24.80 17.30
N ILE A 297 -11.52 24.41 16.94
CA ILE A 297 -11.27 23.38 15.93
C ILE A 297 -11.81 22.03 16.41
N ASN A 298 -11.52 21.65 17.65
CA ASN A 298 -12.03 20.42 18.26
C ASN A 298 -13.56 20.41 18.33
N GLY A 299 -14.18 21.53 18.71
CA GLY A 299 -15.64 21.67 18.73
C GLY A 299 -16.28 21.51 17.34
N LEU A 300 -15.74 22.19 16.33
CA LEU A 300 -16.21 22.05 14.94
C LEU A 300 -16.03 20.63 14.43
N ARG A 301 -14.90 19.99 14.78
CA ARG A 301 -14.61 18.63 14.37
C ARG A 301 -15.58 17.63 14.98
N LEU A 302 -15.87 17.76 16.28
CA LEU A 302 -16.87 16.94 16.98
C LEU A 302 -18.25 17.07 16.34
N VAL A 303 -18.69 18.29 16.00
CA VAL A 303 -19.97 18.52 15.31
C VAL A 303 -19.97 17.86 13.93
N TYR A 304 -18.91 18.07 13.14
CA TYR A 304 -18.79 17.47 11.81
C TYR A 304 -18.82 15.94 11.87
N ASP A 305 -18.03 15.34 12.75
CA ASP A 305 -17.96 13.88 12.89
C ASP A 305 -19.30 13.31 13.39
N LYS A 306 -20.00 13.99 14.31
CA LYS A 306 -21.35 13.61 14.75
C LYS A 306 -22.37 13.68 13.63
N VAL A 307 -22.38 14.74 12.83
CA VAL A 307 -23.27 14.87 11.66
C VAL A 307 -22.97 13.78 10.63
N LYS A 308 -21.70 13.44 10.41
CA LYS A 308 -21.30 12.35 9.51
C LYS A 308 -21.76 10.98 10.04
N LEU A 309 -21.64 10.74 11.34
CA LEU A 309 -22.02 9.47 12.01
C LEU A 309 -23.54 9.22 12.03
N PHE A 310 -24.34 10.24 12.32
CA PHE A 310 -25.80 10.10 12.45
C PHE A 310 -26.57 10.34 11.14
N GLY A 311 -25.85 10.57 10.03
CA GLY A 311 -26.43 10.91 8.74
C GLY A 311 -26.75 12.39 8.61
N SER A 312 -26.77 12.90 7.38
CA SER A 312 -27.16 14.28 7.06
C SER A 312 -28.54 14.55 7.65
N GLY A 313 -28.59 15.25 8.79
CA GLY A 313 -29.83 15.65 9.42
C GLY A 313 -30.71 16.28 8.35
N SER A 314 -31.89 15.71 8.13
CA SER A 314 -32.85 16.28 7.20
C SER A 314 -33.08 17.71 7.65
N ALA A 315 -32.64 18.69 6.85
CA ALA A 315 -32.84 20.10 7.16
C ALA A 315 -34.33 20.26 7.42
N HIS A 316 -34.69 20.65 8.65
CA HIS A 316 -36.07 20.88 9.01
C HIS A 316 -36.60 21.95 8.05
N LYS A 317 -37.50 21.56 7.14
CA LYS A 317 -38.19 22.53 6.29
C LYS A 317 -39.02 23.37 7.24
N VAL A 318 -38.59 24.60 7.48
CA VAL A 318 -39.40 25.59 8.17
C VAL A 318 -40.61 25.84 7.26
N THR A 319 -41.75 25.27 7.64
CA THR A 319 -43.07 25.56 7.06
C THR A 319 -43.60 26.87 7.58
#